data_AF-A0A354UG25-F1
#
_entry.id   AF-A0A354UG25-F1
#
_cell.length_a   1.000
_cell.length_b   1.000
_cell.length_c   1.000
_cell.angle_alpha   90.00
_cell.angle_beta   90.00
_cell.angle_gamma   90.00
#
_symmetry.space_group_name_H-M   'P 1'
#
loop_
_entity.id
_entity.type
_entity.pdbx_description
1 polymer ?
#
loop_
_entity_poly.entity_id
_entity_poly.type
_entity_poly.pdbx_seq_one_letter_code
_entity_poly.pdbx_strand_id
1 'polypeptide(L)'
;EVTNLLSSVEDDLSDGDFSSVAGRNYTSYTGAYSGNNLIMIMMESAEWYGIDEELTPTLYALKNQGITNDNYISKNKTNQSEAISILGSFPTDCNLQEKLKTDVEEKNISYPFSLPSVFKRDGYRTSYMHDNVGKFYNRASTHKALGFDSLYFYEDMLASGINNHKTTNDFYDFESDYEALKTMKSQFVDVNKPFMSFFTTMCMHGNYNDLVDFATKKVGRWDYSTATEDERRAFKNDDDTNDFF
;
A
#
# COMPACT_ATOMS: atom_id res chain seq x y z
N GLU A 1 18.48 23.61 -7.73
CA GLU A 1 17.01 23.74 -7.62
C GLU A 1 16.42 22.85 -6.52
N VAL A 2 16.76 21.56 -6.43
CA VAL A 2 16.35 20.67 -5.31
C VAL A 2 16.72 21.25 -3.93
N THR A 3 17.91 21.86 -3.79
CA THR A 3 18.35 22.51 -2.54
C THR A 3 17.45 23.68 -2.12
N ASN A 4 16.85 24.40 -3.07
CA ASN A 4 15.98 25.56 -2.78
C ASN A 4 14.55 25.13 -2.42
N LEU A 5 14.13 23.94 -2.88
CA LEU A 5 12.83 23.36 -2.55
C LEU A 5 12.86 22.70 -1.16
N LEU A 6 14.01 22.11 -0.80
CA LEU A 6 14.27 21.65 0.56
C LEU A 6 14.28 22.84 1.53
N SER A 7 14.95 23.95 1.18
CA SER A 7 14.97 25.14 2.06
C SER A 7 13.58 25.75 2.27
N SER A 8 12.69 25.75 1.26
CA SER A 8 11.32 26.28 1.44
C SER A 8 10.44 25.37 2.30
N VAL A 9 10.66 24.05 2.25
CA VAL A 9 9.97 23.10 3.14
C VAL A 9 10.57 23.14 4.56
N GLU A 10 11.85 23.47 4.69
CA GLU A 10 12.55 23.67 5.96
C GLU A 10 12.05 24.90 6.73
N ASP A 11 11.75 26.00 6.03
CA ASP A 11 11.21 27.21 6.65
C ASP A 11 9.81 26.96 7.24
N ASP A 12 8.90 26.34 6.46
CA ASP A 12 7.53 26.04 6.89
C ASP A 12 7.44 25.01 8.03
N LEU A 13 8.41 24.09 8.14
CA LEU A 13 8.47 23.10 9.23
C LEU A 13 9.17 23.65 10.49
N SER A 14 9.89 24.76 10.37
CA SER A 14 10.57 25.42 11.50
C SER A 14 9.66 26.28 12.36
N ASP A 15 8.55 26.76 11.80
CA ASP A 15 7.51 27.54 12.50
C ASP A 15 6.52 26.66 13.29
N GLY A 16 6.57 25.34 13.10
CA GLY A 16 5.84 24.35 13.88
C GLY A 16 6.71 23.66 14.94
N ASP A 17 6.09 23.12 15.99
CA ASP A 17 6.70 22.37 17.11
C ASP A 17 7.46 21.08 16.69
N PHE A 18 7.70 20.88 15.39
CA PHE A 18 8.46 19.76 14.81
C PHE A 18 9.98 19.98 14.80
N SER A 19 10.47 21.20 15.08
CA SER A 19 11.90 21.50 15.14
C SER A 19 12.65 20.68 16.21
N SER A 20 11.95 20.24 17.26
CA SER A 20 12.51 19.43 18.35
C SER A 20 12.61 17.93 18.05
N VAL A 21 11.83 17.43 17.08
CA VAL A 21 11.81 16.01 16.68
C VAL A 21 12.82 15.73 15.55
N ALA A 22 13.18 16.76 14.78
CA ALA A 22 14.11 16.68 13.67
C ALA A 22 15.59 16.66 14.12
N GLY A 23 15.98 15.67 14.93
CA GLY A 23 17.39 15.31 15.10
C GLY A 23 17.96 14.90 13.73
N ARG A 24 18.61 15.84 13.03
CA ARG A 24 19.16 15.68 11.67
C ARG A 24 20.38 14.77 11.66
N ASN A 25 20.17 13.47 11.84
CA ASN A 25 21.22 12.47 11.62
C ASN A 25 21.14 12.00 10.17
N TYR A 26 21.89 12.68 9.29
CA TYR A 26 22.13 12.17 7.95
C TYR A 26 22.82 10.80 8.06
N THR A 27 22.23 9.79 7.42
CA THR A 27 22.78 8.44 7.38
C THR A 27 23.35 8.18 6.00
N SER A 28 24.02 7.04 5.81
CA SER A 28 24.42 6.58 4.48
C SER A 28 23.25 6.36 3.52
N TYR A 29 22.01 6.33 4.01
CA TYR A 29 20.80 6.19 3.18
C TYR A 29 20.22 7.53 2.72
N THR A 30 20.62 8.67 3.31
CA THR A 30 20.12 9.98 2.88
C THR A 30 20.52 10.25 1.43
N GLY A 31 19.52 10.39 0.54
CA GLY A 31 19.74 10.67 -0.88
C GLY A 31 20.30 9.51 -1.70
N ALA A 32 20.54 8.33 -1.10
CA ALA A 32 21.17 7.19 -1.75
C ALA A 32 20.39 6.66 -2.98
N TYR A 33 19.09 6.95 -3.05
CA TYR A 33 18.18 6.53 -4.13
C TYR A 33 17.56 7.73 -4.88
N SER A 34 18.17 8.92 -4.79
CA SER A 34 17.68 10.11 -5.50
C SER A 34 17.61 9.87 -7.01
N GLY A 35 16.47 10.21 -7.62
CA GLY A 35 16.25 10.02 -9.06
C GLY A 35 15.74 8.63 -9.46
N ASN A 36 15.64 7.67 -8.53
CA ASN A 36 15.05 6.37 -8.82
C ASN A 36 13.53 6.44 -8.90
N ASN A 37 12.93 5.50 -9.64
CA ASN A 37 11.50 5.23 -9.59
C ASN A 37 11.12 4.60 -8.25
N LEU A 38 9.88 4.79 -7.81
CA LEU A 38 9.32 4.14 -6.64
C LEU A 38 8.18 3.21 -7.04
N ILE A 39 8.26 1.95 -6.63
CA ILE A 39 7.14 1.02 -6.63
C ILE A 39 6.85 0.68 -5.17
N MET A 40 5.66 1.04 -4.71
CA MET A 40 5.15 0.70 -3.39
C MET A 40 4.08 -0.38 -3.54
N ILE A 41 4.27 -1.51 -2.85
CA ILE A 41 3.30 -2.60 -2.82
C ILE A 41 2.84 -2.75 -1.38
N MET A 42 1.57 -2.44 -1.13
CA MET A 42 0.93 -2.73 0.15
C MET A 42 0.27 -4.09 0.06
N MET A 43 0.81 -5.04 0.81
CA MET A 43 0.38 -6.43 0.81
C MET A 43 -0.77 -6.63 1.81
N GLU A 44 -1.96 -6.94 1.28
CA GLU A 44 -3.19 -7.19 2.03
C GLU A 44 -3.01 -8.34 3.03
N SER A 45 -3.33 -8.09 4.30
CA SER A 45 -3.28 -9.08 5.39
C SER A 45 -1.96 -9.89 5.49
N ALA A 46 -0.85 -9.33 4.97
CA ALA A 46 0.44 -10.01 4.96
C ALA A 46 1.14 -9.88 6.31
N GLU A 47 1.59 -11.02 6.84
CA GLU A 47 2.29 -11.11 8.11
C GLU A 47 3.71 -11.64 7.92
N TRP A 48 4.63 -11.20 8.78
CA TRP A 48 6.06 -11.52 8.69
C TRP A 48 6.34 -13.03 8.74
N TYR A 49 5.52 -13.78 9.48
CA TYR A 49 5.65 -15.24 9.60
C TYR A 49 5.18 -15.99 8.35
N GLY A 50 4.49 -15.32 7.41
CA GLY A 50 4.17 -15.89 6.09
C GLY A 50 5.35 -15.85 5.11
N ILE A 51 6.48 -15.26 5.49
CA ILE A 51 7.69 -15.17 4.67
C ILE A 51 8.54 -16.42 4.88
N ASP A 52 8.68 -17.22 3.83
CA ASP A 52 9.32 -18.54 3.86
C ASP A 52 10.14 -18.80 2.60
N GLU A 53 11.27 -19.49 2.75
CA GLU A 53 12.23 -19.75 1.67
C GLU A 53 11.65 -20.61 0.53
N GLU A 54 10.74 -21.55 0.83
CA GLU A 54 10.17 -22.45 -0.15
C GLU A 54 8.79 -22.03 -0.67
N LEU A 55 7.99 -21.37 0.19
CA LEU A 55 6.61 -20.99 -0.11
C LEU A 55 6.52 -19.58 -0.71
N THR A 56 7.32 -18.65 -0.22
CA THR A 56 7.35 -17.25 -0.69
C THR A 56 8.79 -16.80 -1.02
N PRO A 57 9.52 -17.53 -1.88
CA PRO A 57 10.96 -17.35 -2.12
C PRO A 57 11.33 -15.92 -2.53
N THR A 58 10.48 -15.23 -3.29
CA THR A 58 10.70 -13.84 -3.69
C THR A 58 10.65 -12.89 -2.48
N LEU A 59 9.67 -13.06 -1.59
CA LEU A 59 9.57 -12.26 -0.36
C LEU A 59 10.71 -12.58 0.59
N TYR A 60 11.08 -13.86 0.70
CA TYR A 60 12.23 -14.28 1.49
C TYR A 60 13.54 -13.65 0.99
N ALA A 61 13.75 -13.59 -0.33
CA ALA A 61 14.89 -12.90 -0.92
C ALA A 61 14.88 -11.39 -0.62
N LEU A 62 13.73 -10.73 -0.76
CA LEU A 62 13.58 -9.30 -0.44
C LEU A 62 13.87 -9.00 1.04
N LYS A 63 13.40 -9.85 1.95
CA LYS A 63 13.68 -9.75 3.39
C LYS A 63 15.18 -9.91 3.71
N ASN A 64 15.85 -10.89 3.11
CA ASN A 64 17.23 -11.21 3.48
C ASN A 64 18.29 -10.39 2.71
N GLN A 65 17.94 -9.81 1.56
CA GLN A 65 18.87 -9.05 0.71
C GLN A 65 18.58 -7.54 0.69
N GLY A 66 17.40 -7.14 1.15
CA GLY A 66 16.96 -5.74 1.21
C GLY A 66 17.20 -5.07 2.55
N ILE A 67 16.60 -3.89 2.72
CA ILE A 67 16.50 -3.20 4.00
C ILE A 67 15.19 -3.65 4.64
N THR A 68 15.25 -4.29 5.80
CA THR A 68 14.08 -4.79 6.51
C THR A 68 13.93 -4.12 7.86
N ASN A 69 12.68 -3.80 8.21
CA ASN A 69 12.30 -3.41 9.56
C ASN A 69 11.59 -4.60 10.23
N ASP A 70 12.35 -5.41 10.97
CA ASP A 70 11.83 -6.62 11.61
C ASP A 70 10.90 -6.32 12.80
N ASN A 71 10.83 -5.07 13.26
CA ASN A 71 9.99 -4.65 14.40
C ASN A 71 8.87 -3.69 13.97
N TYR A 72 8.27 -3.95 12.80
CA TYR A 72 7.09 -3.24 12.34
C TYR A 72 5.82 -3.95 12.84
N ILE A 73 4.98 -3.23 13.59
CA ILE A 73 3.73 -3.75 14.12
C ILE A 73 2.60 -2.85 13.64
N SER A 74 1.58 -3.46 13.05
CA SER A 74 0.37 -2.77 12.58
C SER A 74 -0.86 -3.51 13.11
N LYS A 75 -1.92 -2.77 13.43
CA LYS A 75 -3.28 -3.30 13.69
C LYS A 75 -4.31 -2.63 12.78
N ASN A 76 -3.83 -2.15 11.63
CA ASN A 76 -4.56 -1.23 10.77
C ASN A 76 -5.29 -2.00 9.66
N LYS A 77 -6.52 -1.56 9.34
CA LYS A 77 -7.21 -1.98 8.11
C LYS A 77 -6.56 -1.32 6.87
N THR A 78 -6.83 -1.87 5.69
CA THR A 78 -6.29 -1.45 4.39
C THR A 78 -6.31 0.08 4.19
N ASN A 79 -7.45 0.73 4.45
CA ASN A 79 -7.61 2.18 4.27
C ASN A 79 -6.75 3.03 5.22
N GLN A 80 -6.47 2.54 6.42
CA GLN A 80 -5.62 3.22 7.39
C GLN A 80 -4.15 3.09 6.98
N SER A 81 -3.72 1.87 6.60
CA SER A 81 -2.37 1.60 6.10
C SER A 81 -2.05 2.39 4.82
N GLU A 82 -3.00 2.52 3.89
CA GLU A 82 -2.90 3.38 2.70
C GLU A 82 -2.62 4.82 3.10
N ALA A 83 -3.45 5.36 3.99
CA ALA A 83 -3.35 6.74 4.41
C ALA A 83 -2.06 7.03 5.17
N ILE A 84 -1.60 6.15 6.07
CA ILE A 84 -0.28 6.29 6.72
C ILE A 84 0.83 6.29 5.67
N SER A 85 0.76 5.39 4.68
CA SER A 85 1.77 5.29 3.63
C SER A 85 1.79 6.50 2.70
N ILE A 86 0.62 7.12 2.43
CA ILE A 86 0.47 8.24 1.51
C ILE A 86 0.68 9.60 2.21
N LEU A 87 0.18 9.76 3.44
CA LEU A 87 0.18 11.03 4.17
C LEU A 87 1.24 11.09 5.27
N GLY A 88 1.87 9.96 5.61
CA GLY A 88 2.79 9.84 6.75
C GLY A 88 2.09 9.77 8.12
N SER A 89 0.76 9.88 8.17
CA SER A 89 -0.01 9.82 9.40
C SER A 89 -1.46 9.41 9.15
N PHE A 90 -2.14 8.96 10.19
CA PHE A 90 -3.58 8.70 10.18
C PHE A 90 -4.20 9.25 11.48
N PRO A 91 -5.23 10.10 11.41
CA PRO A 91 -5.92 10.59 12.60
C PRO A 91 -6.67 9.45 13.29
N THR A 92 -6.52 9.33 14.61
CA THR A 92 -7.11 8.24 15.40
C THR A 92 -8.64 8.32 15.52
N ASP A 93 -9.20 9.53 15.44
CA ASP A 93 -10.62 9.78 15.77
C ASP A 93 -11.45 10.26 14.57
N CYS A 94 -11.11 9.84 13.34
CA CYS A 94 -11.99 10.11 12.21
C CYS A 94 -11.97 9.04 11.12
N ASN A 95 -13.09 8.92 10.41
CA ASN A 95 -13.11 8.23 9.14
C ASN A 95 -12.45 9.13 8.09
N LEU A 96 -11.13 8.99 7.96
CA LEU A 96 -10.34 9.81 7.05
C LEU A 96 -10.88 9.76 5.61
N GLN A 97 -11.43 8.64 5.15
CA GLN A 97 -11.95 8.55 3.78
C GLN A 97 -13.22 9.37 3.57
N GLU A 98 -14.06 9.47 4.60
CA GLU A 98 -15.23 10.34 4.58
C GLU A 98 -14.84 11.82 4.65
N LYS A 99 -13.86 12.16 5.52
CA LYS A 99 -13.30 13.51 5.61
C LYS A 99 -12.63 13.93 4.32
N LEU A 100 -11.75 13.09 3.77
CA LEU A 100 -11.10 13.30 2.48
C LEU A 100 -12.14 13.53 1.39
N LYS A 101 -13.22 12.74 1.36
CA LYS A 101 -14.29 12.93 0.39
C LYS A 101 -14.95 14.31 0.53
N THR A 102 -15.33 14.71 1.74
CA THR A 102 -15.87 16.06 1.99
C THR A 102 -14.88 17.15 1.57
N ASP A 103 -13.61 17.01 1.91
CA ASP A 103 -12.57 17.96 1.52
C ASP A 103 -12.40 18.06 0.00
N VAL A 104 -12.51 16.93 -0.72
CA VAL A 104 -12.50 16.88 -2.19
C VAL A 104 -13.71 17.63 -2.76
N GLU A 105 -14.90 17.35 -2.23
CA GLU A 105 -16.16 17.94 -2.70
C GLU A 105 -16.20 19.45 -2.48
N GLU A 106 -15.70 19.90 -1.33
CA GLU A 106 -15.69 21.30 -0.95
C GLU A 106 -14.43 22.06 -1.43
N LYS A 107 -13.41 21.34 -1.93
CA LYS A 107 -12.08 21.87 -2.30
C LYS A 107 -11.40 22.63 -1.16
N ASN A 108 -11.63 22.20 0.07
CA ASN A 108 -11.24 22.95 1.27
C ASN A 108 -9.79 22.68 1.69
N ILE A 109 -9.20 21.56 1.29
CA ILE A 109 -7.88 21.12 1.75
C ILE A 109 -7.01 20.68 0.57
N SER A 110 -5.74 21.07 0.61
CA SER A 110 -4.69 20.58 -0.30
C SER A 110 -3.76 19.65 0.44
N TYR A 111 -3.26 18.62 -0.24
CA TYR A 111 -2.31 17.63 0.29
C TYR A 111 -0.94 17.76 -0.39
N PRO A 112 -0.23 18.91 -0.28
CA PRO A 112 1.02 19.15 -1.01
C PRO A 112 2.18 18.25 -0.55
N PHE A 113 2.08 17.69 0.66
CA PHE A 113 3.10 16.82 1.26
C PHE A 113 2.74 15.33 1.23
N SER A 114 1.63 14.95 0.57
CA SER A 114 1.39 13.54 0.32
C SER A 114 2.51 12.95 -0.55
N LEU A 115 2.77 11.66 -0.40
CA LEU A 115 3.76 10.93 -1.17
C LEU A 115 3.65 11.18 -2.68
N PRO A 116 2.49 11.02 -3.35
CA PRO A 116 2.37 11.33 -4.77
C PRO A 116 2.55 12.82 -5.08
N SER A 117 2.08 13.75 -4.24
CA SER A 117 2.29 15.19 -4.49
C SER A 117 3.77 15.58 -4.48
N VAL A 118 4.56 15.01 -3.55
CA VAL A 118 6.00 15.24 -3.48
C VAL A 118 6.70 14.72 -4.73
N PHE A 119 6.42 13.47 -5.13
CA PHE A 119 7.00 12.89 -6.35
C PHE A 119 6.59 13.67 -7.60
N LYS A 120 5.32 14.08 -7.70
CA LYS A 120 4.81 14.84 -8.83
C LYS A 120 5.48 16.21 -8.98
N ARG A 121 5.76 16.89 -7.87
CA ARG A 121 6.51 18.15 -7.86
C ARG A 121 7.91 17.98 -8.43
N ASP A 122 8.51 16.81 -8.24
CA ASP A 122 9.84 16.45 -8.76
C ASP A 122 9.79 15.87 -10.20
N GLY A 123 8.63 15.97 -10.87
CA GLY A 123 8.46 15.60 -12.27
C GLY A 123 8.11 14.13 -12.52
N TYR A 124 7.80 13.37 -11.47
CA TYR A 124 7.40 11.97 -11.61
C TYR A 124 5.93 11.85 -12.01
N ARG A 125 5.63 10.88 -12.88
CA ARG A 125 4.25 10.41 -13.09
C ARG A 125 3.83 9.57 -11.88
N THR A 126 2.65 9.82 -11.33
CA THR A 126 2.16 9.10 -10.16
C THR A 126 0.94 8.23 -10.49
N SER A 127 0.95 6.98 -10.03
CA SER A 127 -0.18 6.07 -10.25
C SER A 127 -0.56 5.27 -9.01
N TYR A 128 -1.84 4.98 -8.89
CA TYR A 128 -2.39 4.10 -7.86
C TYR A 128 -3.18 2.97 -8.53
N MET A 129 -3.05 1.75 -8.01
CA MET A 129 -3.76 0.58 -8.48
C MET A 129 -4.35 -0.21 -7.31
N HIS A 130 -5.57 -0.71 -7.48
CA HIS A 130 -6.20 -1.65 -6.54
C HIS A 130 -7.25 -2.50 -7.26
N ASP A 131 -7.22 -3.81 -7.01
CA ASP A 131 -8.17 -4.76 -7.61
C ASP A 131 -9.51 -4.81 -6.84
N ASN A 132 -10.14 -3.63 -6.76
CA ASN A 132 -11.47 -3.46 -6.22
C ASN A 132 -12.14 -2.27 -6.90
N VAL A 133 -13.46 -2.17 -6.78
CA VAL A 133 -14.22 -1.07 -7.37
C VAL A 133 -13.77 0.26 -6.77
N GLY A 134 -13.50 1.26 -7.61
CA GLY A 134 -12.95 2.55 -7.16
C GLY A 134 -13.84 3.31 -6.18
N LYS A 135 -15.15 3.01 -6.15
CA LYS A 135 -16.10 3.57 -5.19
C LYS A 135 -15.87 3.04 -3.76
N PHE A 136 -15.28 1.86 -3.58
CA PHE A 136 -15.01 1.31 -2.25
C PHE A 136 -14.03 2.21 -1.50
N TYR A 137 -14.40 2.63 -0.29
CA TYR A 137 -13.74 3.68 0.48
C TYR A 137 -13.58 5.03 -0.25
N ASN A 138 -14.41 5.31 -1.26
CA ASN A 138 -14.34 6.53 -2.08
C ASN A 138 -12.97 6.77 -2.74
N ARG A 139 -12.16 5.72 -2.98
CA ARG A 139 -10.78 5.87 -3.47
C ARG A 139 -10.69 6.65 -4.77
N ALA A 140 -11.64 6.47 -5.68
CA ALA A 140 -11.66 7.19 -6.96
C ALA A 140 -11.66 8.71 -6.81
N SER A 141 -12.30 9.26 -5.75
CA SER A 141 -12.26 10.69 -5.47
C SER A 141 -11.11 11.06 -4.54
N THR A 142 -10.91 10.31 -3.46
CA THR A 142 -9.92 10.67 -2.43
C THR A 142 -8.50 10.61 -2.95
N HIS A 143 -8.12 9.53 -3.65
CA HIS A 143 -6.75 9.37 -4.16
C HIS A 143 -6.41 10.38 -5.26
N LYS A 144 -7.42 10.86 -5.99
CA LYS A 144 -7.21 11.96 -6.94
C LYS A 144 -6.81 13.25 -6.24
N ALA A 145 -7.50 13.60 -5.15
CA ALA A 145 -7.16 14.77 -4.34
C ALA A 145 -5.85 14.61 -3.56
N LEU A 146 -5.48 13.37 -3.20
CA LEU A 146 -4.19 13.08 -2.61
C LEU A 146 -3.02 13.29 -3.58
N GLY A 147 -3.25 13.48 -4.88
CA GLY A 147 -2.21 13.94 -5.82
C GLY A 147 -1.86 12.96 -6.94
N PHE A 148 -2.45 11.75 -6.97
CA PHE A 148 -2.18 10.76 -8.01
C PHE A 148 -2.65 11.24 -9.41
N ASP A 149 -1.83 11.02 -10.44
CA ASP A 149 -2.18 11.36 -11.82
C ASP A 149 -3.18 10.38 -12.40
N SER A 150 -2.93 9.08 -12.19
CA SER A 150 -3.73 7.98 -12.71
C SER A 150 -4.18 7.05 -11.58
N LEU A 151 -5.45 6.63 -11.63
CA LEU A 151 -6.02 5.65 -10.72
C LEU A 151 -6.52 4.48 -11.57
N TYR A 152 -6.22 3.27 -11.14
CA TYR A 152 -6.57 2.04 -11.83
C TYR A 152 -7.30 1.10 -10.87
N PHE A 153 -8.56 0.86 -11.14
CA PHE A 153 -9.43 0.01 -10.33
C PHE A 153 -9.86 -1.22 -11.11
N TYR A 154 -10.68 -2.07 -10.48
CA TYR A 154 -11.17 -3.30 -11.11
C TYR A 154 -11.83 -3.06 -12.47
N GLU A 155 -12.58 -1.96 -12.62
CA GLU A 155 -13.23 -1.59 -13.87
C GLU A 155 -12.22 -1.31 -15.00
N ASP A 156 -11.07 -0.73 -14.68
CA ASP A 156 -9.99 -0.47 -15.63
C ASP A 156 -9.24 -1.76 -16.03
N MET A 157 -9.11 -2.70 -15.08
CA MET A 157 -8.52 -4.02 -15.33
C MET A 157 -9.41 -4.84 -16.26
N LEU A 158 -10.73 -4.82 -16.04
CA LEU A 158 -11.72 -5.40 -16.94
C LEU A 158 -11.64 -4.81 -18.35
N ALA A 159 -11.58 -3.48 -18.46
CA ALA A 159 -11.41 -2.80 -19.74
C ALA A 159 -10.07 -3.15 -20.43
N SER A 160 -9.05 -3.48 -19.63
CA SER A 160 -7.71 -3.88 -20.11
C SER A 160 -7.59 -5.38 -20.40
N GLY A 161 -8.68 -6.15 -20.24
CA GLY A 161 -8.76 -7.55 -20.66
C GLY A 161 -8.33 -8.56 -19.61
N ILE A 162 -8.40 -8.23 -18.32
CA ILE A 162 -8.28 -9.25 -17.27
C ILE A 162 -9.39 -10.28 -17.47
N ASN A 163 -9.05 -11.56 -17.39
CA ASN A 163 -10.05 -12.62 -17.41
C ASN A 163 -10.84 -12.48 -16.12
N ASN A 164 -12.09 -12.02 -16.19
CA ASN A 164 -12.95 -11.89 -15.02
C ASN A 164 -13.17 -13.27 -14.37
N HIS A 165 -12.32 -13.65 -13.42
CA HIS A 165 -12.45 -14.90 -12.67
C HIS A 165 -13.44 -14.80 -11.52
N LYS A 166 -14.12 -13.65 -11.33
CA LYS A 166 -15.25 -13.54 -10.40
C LYS A 166 -16.41 -14.35 -10.93
N THR A 167 -16.44 -15.62 -10.52
CA THR A 167 -17.40 -16.63 -10.94
C THR A 167 -18.69 -16.58 -10.13
N THR A 168 -18.67 -15.87 -9.01
CA THR A 168 -19.78 -15.75 -8.05
C THR A 168 -20.03 -14.28 -7.70
N ASN A 169 -21.19 -14.00 -7.11
CA ASN A 169 -21.46 -12.73 -6.44
C ASN A 169 -20.88 -12.69 -5.02
N ASP A 170 -19.96 -13.61 -4.67
CA ASP A 170 -19.34 -13.63 -3.35
C ASP A 170 -18.36 -12.45 -3.22
N PHE A 171 -18.33 -11.86 -2.04
CA PHE A 171 -17.37 -10.81 -1.71
C PHE A 171 -15.93 -11.34 -1.75
N TYR A 172 -15.72 -12.62 -1.41
CA TYR A 172 -14.37 -13.22 -1.33
C TYR A 172 -13.83 -13.74 -2.67
N ASP A 173 -14.60 -13.62 -3.74
CA ASP A 173 -14.19 -14.01 -5.09
C ASP A 173 -13.32 -12.90 -5.71
N PHE A 174 -12.07 -12.83 -5.24
CA PHE A 174 -11.09 -11.86 -5.68
C PHE A 174 -10.29 -12.36 -6.87
N GLU A 175 -9.90 -11.44 -7.72
CA GLU A 175 -9.01 -11.73 -8.83
C GLU A 175 -7.55 -11.81 -8.34
N SER A 176 -6.71 -12.50 -9.12
CA SER A 176 -5.30 -12.69 -8.77
C SER A 176 -4.51 -11.39 -8.86
N ASP A 177 -3.81 -10.99 -7.78
CA ASP A 177 -2.92 -9.83 -7.78
C ASP A 177 -1.83 -9.93 -8.88
N TYR A 178 -1.42 -11.16 -9.24
CA TYR A 178 -0.51 -11.39 -10.36
C TYR A 178 -1.15 -11.03 -11.70
N GLU A 179 -2.38 -11.48 -11.96
CA GLU A 179 -3.07 -11.18 -13.22
C GLU A 179 -3.47 -9.70 -13.30
N ALA A 180 -3.85 -9.07 -12.18
CA ALA A 180 -4.07 -7.63 -12.08
C ALA A 180 -2.80 -6.84 -12.47
N LEU A 181 -1.66 -7.14 -11.84
CA LEU A 181 -0.40 -6.45 -12.12
C LEU A 181 0.10 -6.72 -13.55
N LYS A 182 -0.03 -7.95 -14.03
CA LYS A 182 0.36 -8.35 -15.39
C LYS A 182 -0.47 -7.63 -16.45
N THR A 183 -1.78 -7.53 -16.24
CA THR A 183 -2.71 -6.84 -17.14
C THR A 183 -2.44 -5.34 -17.19
N MET A 184 -2.15 -4.74 -16.03
CA MET A 184 -1.95 -3.29 -15.90
C MET A 184 -0.49 -2.85 -15.98
N LYS A 185 0.44 -3.76 -16.30
CA LYS A 185 1.89 -3.51 -16.23
C LYS A 185 2.33 -2.25 -16.97
N SER A 186 1.81 -2.02 -18.18
CA SER A 186 2.16 -0.85 -18.99
C SER A 186 1.64 0.48 -18.44
N GLN A 187 0.59 0.43 -17.63
CA GLN A 187 -0.01 1.57 -16.97
C GLN A 187 0.69 1.85 -15.63
N PHE A 188 1.08 0.77 -14.95
CA PHE A 188 1.75 0.77 -13.65
C PHE A 188 3.25 1.11 -13.73
N VAL A 189 3.92 0.80 -14.85
CA VAL A 189 5.34 1.11 -15.07
C VAL A 189 5.47 1.97 -16.33
N ASP A 190 6.06 3.16 -16.19
CA ASP A 190 6.40 4.03 -17.32
C ASP A 190 7.90 3.93 -17.61
N VAL A 191 8.26 3.42 -18.79
CA VAL A 191 9.67 3.29 -19.20
C VAL A 191 10.26 4.57 -19.79
N ASN A 192 9.43 5.58 -20.04
CA ASN A 192 9.83 6.82 -20.72
C ASN A 192 9.92 8.02 -19.76
N LYS A 193 9.34 7.91 -18.55
CA LYS A 193 9.33 8.98 -17.55
C LYS A 193 9.62 8.41 -16.16
N PRO A 194 10.25 9.20 -15.28
CA PRO A 194 10.34 8.83 -13.88
C PRO A 194 8.93 8.64 -13.29
N PHE A 195 8.74 7.61 -12.47
CA PHE A 195 7.42 7.25 -11.96
C PHE A 195 7.43 6.82 -10.49
N MET A 196 6.27 7.05 -9.86
CA MET A 196 5.91 6.48 -8.57
C MET A 196 4.59 5.74 -8.75
N SER A 197 4.56 4.46 -8.36
CA SER A 197 3.39 3.62 -8.49
C SER A 197 3.09 2.93 -7.16
N PHE A 198 1.83 2.99 -6.74
CA PHE A 198 1.33 2.38 -5.51
C PHE A 198 0.33 1.29 -5.88
N PHE A 199 0.57 0.05 -5.45
CA PHE A 199 -0.36 -1.06 -5.59
C PHE A 199 -0.84 -1.54 -4.21
N THR A 200 -2.15 -1.46 -3.98
CA THR A 200 -2.80 -2.16 -2.88
C THR A 200 -3.32 -3.50 -3.38
N THR A 201 -2.75 -4.60 -2.88
CA THR A 201 -3.16 -5.96 -3.27
C THR A 201 -4.53 -6.33 -2.68
N MET A 202 -5.12 -7.45 -3.11
CA MET A 202 -6.46 -7.86 -2.67
C MET A 202 -6.62 -9.37 -2.44
N CYS A 203 -5.89 -10.24 -3.16
CA CYS A 203 -6.22 -11.67 -3.19
C CYS A 203 -5.93 -12.41 -1.88
N MET A 204 -5.16 -11.80 -0.98
CA MET A 204 -4.85 -12.33 0.36
C MET A 204 -5.87 -11.90 1.43
N HIS A 205 -7.06 -11.44 1.05
CA HIS A 205 -8.09 -11.01 1.99
C HIS A 205 -8.98 -12.18 2.46
N GLY A 206 -9.29 -12.20 3.76
CA GLY A 206 -10.31 -13.09 4.33
C GLY A 206 -9.75 -14.42 4.86
N ASN A 207 -10.61 -15.45 4.88
CA ASN A 207 -10.35 -16.72 5.57
C ASN A 207 -9.47 -17.71 4.79
N TYR A 208 -8.97 -17.32 3.62
CA TYR A 208 -8.08 -18.11 2.76
C TYR A 208 -8.65 -19.45 2.27
N ASN A 209 -9.97 -19.68 2.35
CA ASN A 209 -10.57 -20.90 1.83
C ASN A 209 -10.41 -21.00 0.30
N ASP A 210 -10.43 -19.86 -0.39
CA ASP A 210 -10.35 -19.78 -1.84
C ASP A 210 -8.90 -19.84 -2.37
N LEU A 211 -7.89 -19.53 -1.52
CA LEU A 211 -6.47 -19.61 -1.90
C LEU A 211 -6.02 -21.04 -2.25
N VAL A 212 -6.74 -22.06 -1.77
CA VAL A 212 -6.50 -23.45 -2.16
C VAL A 212 -6.64 -23.63 -3.67
N ASP A 213 -7.47 -22.82 -4.33
CA ASP A 213 -7.71 -22.91 -5.76
C ASP A 213 -6.76 -22.05 -6.60
N PHE A 214 -6.27 -20.93 -6.06
CA PHE A 214 -5.42 -19.96 -6.78
C PHE A 214 -3.91 -20.07 -6.49
N ALA A 215 -3.49 -20.82 -5.47
CA ALA A 215 -2.07 -20.96 -5.13
C ALA A 215 -1.27 -21.59 -6.28
N THR A 216 -0.20 -20.91 -6.70
CA THR A 216 0.71 -21.39 -7.76
C THR A 216 1.44 -22.68 -7.37
N LYS A 217 1.59 -22.92 -6.05
CA LYS A 217 2.12 -24.15 -5.45
C LYS A 217 1.19 -24.56 -4.31
N LYS A 218 0.38 -25.61 -4.54
CA LYS A 218 -0.47 -26.20 -3.50
C LYS A 218 0.39 -27.05 -2.57
N VAL A 219 0.84 -26.47 -1.47
CA VAL A 219 1.38 -27.23 -0.33
C VAL A 219 0.23 -27.61 0.59
N GLY A 220 0.34 -28.74 1.29
CA GLY A 220 -0.67 -29.14 2.28
C GLY A 220 -0.90 -28.04 3.31
N ARG A 221 -2.06 -28.07 3.99
CA ARG A 221 -2.35 -27.12 5.09
C ARG A 221 -1.17 -27.12 6.07
N TRP A 222 -0.70 -25.92 6.41
CA TRP A 222 0.35 -25.75 7.42
C TRP A 222 -0.06 -26.46 8.72
N ASP A 223 0.85 -27.27 9.26
CA ASP A 223 0.62 -28.01 10.48
C ASP A 223 0.89 -27.09 11.68
N TYR A 224 -0.17 -26.57 12.30
CA TYR A 224 -0.10 -25.71 13.48
C TYR A 224 0.72 -26.31 14.64
N SER A 225 0.86 -27.65 14.70
CA SER A 225 1.70 -28.28 15.72
C SER A 225 3.19 -27.93 15.55
N THR A 226 3.60 -27.56 14.34
CA THR A 226 4.96 -27.12 14.00
C THR A 226 5.20 -25.62 14.22
N ALA A 227 4.16 -24.86 14.59
CA ALA A 227 4.28 -23.43 14.81
C ALA A 227 5.32 -23.08 15.87
N THR A 228 6.02 -21.98 15.68
CA THR A 228 6.83 -21.29 16.68
C THR A 228 5.96 -20.65 17.75
N GLU A 229 6.55 -20.22 18.87
CA GLU A 229 5.79 -19.55 19.93
C GLU A 229 5.20 -18.21 19.48
N ASP A 230 5.92 -17.45 18.65
CA ASP A 230 5.46 -16.16 18.15
C ASP A 230 4.32 -16.32 17.13
N GLU A 231 4.40 -17.29 16.23
CA GLU A 231 3.28 -17.66 15.35
C GLU A 231 2.04 -18.05 16.15
N ARG A 232 2.19 -18.89 17.20
CA ARG A 232 1.06 -19.27 18.06
C ARG A 232 0.43 -18.07 18.78
N ARG A 233 1.19 -17.05 19.14
CA ARG A 233 0.67 -15.83 19.78
C ARG A 233 -0.13 -14.97 18.81
N ALA A 234 0.27 -14.90 17.54
CA ALA A 234 -0.47 -14.18 16.52
C ALA A 234 -1.88 -14.79 16.30
N PHE A 235 -1.98 -16.11 16.18
CA PHE A 235 -3.26 -16.80 15.95
C PHE A 235 -4.18 -16.86 17.18
N LYS A 236 -3.65 -16.79 18.41
CA LYS A 236 -4.47 -16.84 19.63
C LYS A 236 -5.34 -15.60 19.86
N ASN A 237 -4.99 -14.47 19.24
CA ASN A 237 -5.73 -13.22 19.40
C ASN A 237 -6.90 -13.07 18.40
N ASP A 238 -7.13 -14.07 17.54
CA ASP A 238 -8.14 -14.02 16.49
C ASP A 238 -9.55 -14.43 16.97
N ASP A 239 -9.70 -14.87 18.23
CA ASP A 239 -11.02 -15.12 18.83
C ASP A 239 -11.79 -13.82 19.18
N ASP A 240 -11.15 -12.64 19.03
CA ASP A 240 -11.68 -11.30 19.36
C ASP A 240 -12.29 -10.56 18.14
N THR A 241 -12.84 -11.29 17.16
CA THR A 241 -13.45 -10.71 15.94
C THR A 241 -14.68 -9.81 16.15
N ASN A 242 -15.09 -9.53 17.38
CA ASN A 242 -16.27 -8.71 17.68
C ASN A 242 -16.01 -7.22 17.92
N ASP A 243 -14.77 -6.75 18.02
CA ASP A 243 -14.52 -5.40 18.56
C ASP A 243 -14.28 -4.27 17.53
N PHE A 244 -14.36 -4.51 16.21
CA PHE A 244 -14.11 -3.46 15.22
C PHE A 244 -14.98 -3.50 13.94
N PHE A 245 -16.29 -3.64 14.12
CA PHE A 245 -17.28 -3.27 13.09
C PHE A 245 -17.77 -1.83 13.28
#